data_AF-A0A3P8XKV0-F1
#
_entry.id   AF-A0A3P8XKV0-F1
#
_cell.length_a   1.000
_cell.length_b   1.000
_cell.length_c   1.000
_cell.angle_alpha   90.00
_cell.angle_beta   90.00
_cell.angle_gamma   90.00
#
_symmetry.space_group_name_H-M   'P 1'
#
loop_
_entity.id
_entity.type
_entity.pdbx_description
1 polymer ?
#
loop_
_entity_poly.entity_id
_entity_poly.type
_entity_poly.pdbx_seq_one_letter_code
_entity_poly.pdbx_strand_id
1 'polypeptide(L)'
;MLNMPHSLPKEVPMAPRDSSLPANTKGSPGVCDHDRACGRSYSCDRHFGLCVPLRGEGQYCRRDTQCVRGLSCMFGKCHRRIPEGQQGARCKVDRDCGESMCCARHHGEQVCKRRLLVGESCFVPDGGLAFSINQICPCDEGLLCRGATKPHKREREFIHPGTTSWTCQAPSS
;
A
#
# COMPACT_ATOMS: atom_id res chain seq x y z
N MET A 1 12.36 -19.84 -10.38
CA MET A 1 13.43 -18.84 -10.60
C MET A 1 12.82 -17.66 -11.36
N LEU A 2 12.28 -16.65 -10.67
CA LEU A 2 11.71 -15.48 -11.35
C LEU A 2 12.79 -14.40 -11.43
N ASN A 3 13.37 -14.29 -12.63
CA ASN A 3 14.40 -13.34 -12.98
C ASN A 3 13.74 -11.98 -13.26
N MET A 4 13.94 -10.98 -12.41
CA MET A 4 13.42 -9.63 -12.62
C MET A 4 14.53 -8.74 -13.20
N PRO A 5 14.38 -8.14 -14.39
CA PRO A 5 15.44 -7.37 -15.01
C PRO A 5 15.62 -6.04 -14.28
N HIS A 6 16.75 -5.89 -13.59
CA HIS A 6 17.18 -4.59 -13.07
C HIS A 6 17.65 -3.71 -14.23
N SER A 7 16.91 -2.65 -14.53
CA SER A 7 17.38 -1.59 -15.41
C SER A 7 18.41 -0.73 -14.66
N LEU A 8 19.69 -0.90 -15.00
CA LEU A 8 20.77 -0.01 -14.55
C LEU A 8 20.59 1.38 -15.17
N PRO A 9 20.65 2.48 -14.39
CA PRO A 9 20.74 3.82 -14.96
C PRO A 9 22.11 4.03 -15.62
N LYS A 10 22.07 4.57 -16.85
CA LYS A 10 23.21 4.94 -17.71
C LYS A 10 24.28 5.75 -16.96
N GLU A 11 25.53 5.32 -17.10
CA GLU A 11 26.73 6.09 -16.72
C GLU A 11 26.82 7.39 -17.55
N VAL A 12 27.16 8.50 -16.88
CA VAL A 12 27.49 9.77 -17.52
C VAL A 12 28.95 10.13 -17.12
N PRO A 13 29.82 10.57 -18.05
CA PRO A 13 31.27 10.65 -17.78
C PRO A 13 31.67 11.77 -16.82
N MET A 14 32.68 11.48 -15.99
CA MET A 14 33.41 12.42 -15.12
C MET A 14 34.29 13.39 -15.92
N ALA A 15 34.33 14.66 -15.48
CA ALA A 15 35.37 15.63 -15.81
C ALA A 15 36.03 16.16 -14.51
N PRO A 16 37.35 16.47 -14.48
CA PRO A 16 38.07 16.80 -13.23
C PRO A 16 38.41 18.30 -13.05
N ARG A 17 38.88 18.63 -11.82
CA ARG A 17 39.52 19.87 -11.29
C ARG A 17 38.56 20.94 -10.75
N ASP A 18 38.87 21.78 -9.74
CA ASP A 18 40.06 22.04 -8.89
C ASP A 18 39.58 22.57 -7.50
N SER A 19 40.53 22.91 -6.63
CA SER A 19 40.50 23.06 -5.18
C SER A 19 39.97 24.40 -4.65
N SER A 20 39.57 24.37 -3.35
CA SER A 20 39.53 25.45 -2.33
C SER A 20 38.19 26.18 -1.99
N LEU A 21 37.65 25.78 -0.81
CA LEU A 21 36.81 26.49 0.20
C LEU A 21 35.33 26.82 -0.14
N PRO A 22 34.38 26.94 0.84
CA PRO A 22 34.45 26.79 2.29
C PRO A 22 33.55 25.67 2.88
N ALA A 23 33.80 25.30 4.14
CA ALA A 23 32.93 24.42 4.91
C ALA A 23 31.59 25.11 5.24
N ASN A 24 30.53 24.82 4.48
CA ASN A 24 29.17 24.95 4.98
C ASN A 24 28.17 24.07 4.20
N THR A 25 27.45 23.22 4.97
CA THR A 25 26.16 22.59 4.65
C THR A 25 25.99 21.85 3.32
N LYS A 26 26.18 20.51 3.30
CA LYS A 26 25.54 19.60 2.33
C LYS A 26 25.61 18.16 2.83
N GLY A 27 24.46 17.50 2.97
CA GLY A 27 24.39 16.08 3.35
C GLY A 27 25.19 15.25 2.37
N SER A 28 26.17 14.49 2.88
CA SER A 28 27.02 13.65 2.04
C SER A 28 26.27 12.36 1.69
N PRO A 29 26.45 11.82 0.47
CA PRO A 29 26.27 10.40 0.23
C PRO A 29 27.33 9.66 1.04
N GLY A 30 27.03 9.42 2.32
CA GLY A 30 27.90 8.75 3.28
C GLY A 30 27.30 7.42 3.73
N VAL A 31 28.14 6.60 4.37
CA VAL A 31 27.67 5.41 5.08
C VAL A 31 26.82 5.83 6.27
N CYS A 32 25.74 5.08 6.53
CA CYS A 32 24.81 5.35 7.61
C CYS A 32 24.19 4.06 8.15
N ASP A 33 23.72 4.13 9.39
CA ASP A 33 22.91 3.11 10.07
C ASP A 33 21.48 3.63 10.37
N HIS A 34 21.33 4.94 10.55
CA HIS A 34 20.06 5.62 10.82
C HIS A 34 19.94 6.99 10.12
N ASP A 35 18.70 7.47 9.95
CA ASP A 35 18.40 8.67 9.15
C ASP A 35 19.06 9.96 9.71
N ARG A 36 19.32 10.02 11.02
CA ARG A 36 19.97 11.19 11.66
C ARG A 36 21.45 11.36 11.27
N ALA A 37 22.09 10.31 10.77
CA ALA A 37 23.45 10.38 10.23
C ALA A 37 23.48 11.09 8.86
N CYS A 38 22.32 11.22 8.21
CA CYS A 38 22.17 11.86 6.92
C CYS A 38 21.72 13.32 7.08
N GLY A 39 22.08 14.17 6.10
CA GLY A 39 21.63 15.56 6.06
C GLY A 39 20.13 15.71 5.80
N ARG A 40 19.58 16.93 5.98
CA ARG A 40 18.13 17.24 5.93
C ARG A 40 17.38 16.80 4.65
N SER A 41 18.09 16.62 3.53
CA SER A 41 17.53 16.22 2.23
C SER A 41 17.79 14.76 1.87
N TYR A 42 18.25 13.96 2.84
CA TYR A 42 18.64 12.57 2.67
C TYR A 42 17.98 11.70 3.73
N SER A 43 17.83 10.42 3.41
CA SER A 43 17.42 9.36 4.34
C SER A 43 18.45 8.24 4.30
N CYS A 44 18.61 7.50 5.39
CA CYS A 44 19.52 6.38 5.38
C CYS A 44 18.84 5.19 4.73
N ASP A 45 19.34 4.64 3.63
CA ASP A 45 18.88 3.34 3.13
C ASP A 45 19.51 2.21 3.94
N ARG A 46 18.81 1.70 4.96
CA ARG A 46 19.30 0.64 5.87
C ARG A 46 19.68 -0.67 5.18
N HIS A 47 19.22 -0.92 3.95
CA HIS A 47 19.61 -2.12 3.23
C HIS A 47 21.04 -2.02 2.70
N PHE A 48 21.40 -0.85 2.14
CA PHE A 48 22.73 -0.59 1.60
C PHE A 48 23.66 0.14 2.57
N GLY A 49 23.12 0.68 3.67
CA GLY A 49 23.84 1.49 4.63
C GLY A 49 24.33 2.82 4.05
N LEU A 50 23.56 3.45 3.15
CA LEU A 50 23.97 4.67 2.45
C LEU A 50 22.93 5.78 2.54
N CYS A 51 23.38 7.02 2.71
CA CYS A 51 22.51 8.19 2.63
C CYS A 51 22.05 8.42 1.18
N VAL A 52 20.75 8.30 0.95
CA VAL A 52 20.12 8.50 -0.36
C VAL A 52 19.20 9.72 -0.33
N PRO A 53 19.04 10.46 -1.44
CA PRO A 53 18.13 11.60 -1.51
C PRO A 53 16.70 11.22 -1.12
N LEU A 54 15.97 12.18 -0.53
CA LEU A 54 14.53 12.04 -0.34
C LEU A 54 13.79 11.95 -1.68
N ARG A 55 12.65 11.27 -1.66
CA ARG A 55 11.89 10.85 -2.84
C ARG A 55 10.59 11.62 -2.99
N GLY A 56 10.27 12.00 -4.22
CA GLY A 56 9.04 12.67 -4.59
C GLY A 56 7.85 11.72 -4.76
N GLU A 57 6.67 12.27 -4.97
CA GLU A 57 5.44 11.51 -5.20
C GLU A 57 5.58 10.54 -6.40
N GLY A 58 5.07 9.32 -6.26
CA GLY A 58 5.16 8.24 -7.26
C GLY A 58 6.51 7.50 -7.32
N GLN A 59 7.56 8.00 -6.68
CA GLN A 59 8.86 7.31 -6.64
C GLN A 59 8.85 6.13 -5.66
N TYR A 60 9.57 5.06 -6.01
CA TYR A 60 9.67 3.86 -5.18
C TYR A 60 10.35 4.13 -3.85
N CYS A 61 9.78 3.63 -2.78
CA CYS A 61 10.28 3.78 -1.41
C CYS A 61 10.10 2.47 -0.64
N ARG A 62 10.77 2.37 0.50
CA ARG A 62 10.65 1.25 1.47
C ARG A 62 10.17 1.72 2.84
N ARG A 63 10.35 3.02 3.17
CA ARG A 63 9.97 3.62 4.44
C ARG A 63 9.50 5.05 4.22
N ASP A 64 8.60 5.51 5.09
CA ASP A 64 8.07 6.88 5.08
C ASP A 64 9.19 7.93 5.13
N THR A 65 10.27 7.67 5.86
CA THR A 65 11.40 8.61 6.00
C THR A 65 12.19 8.81 4.71
N GLN A 66 11.98 7.97 3.70
CA GLN A 66 12.58 8.15 2.38
C GLN A 66 11.81 9.13 1.51
N CYS A 67 10.57 9.48 1.86
CA CYS A 67 9.76 10.41 1.10
C CYS A 67 9.95 11.85 1.61
N VAL A 68 9.80 12.83 0.72
CA VAL A 68 9.78 14.24 1.13
C VAL A 68 8.62 14.55 2.08
N ARG A 69 8.72 15.66 2.81
CA ARG A 69 7.71 16.08 3.80
C ARG A 69 6.31 16.16 3.15
N GLY A 70 5.31 15.65 3.87
CA GLY A 70 3.92 15.59 3.40
C GLY A 70 3.55 14.29 2.66
N LEU A 71 4.54 13.44 2.37
CA LEU A 71 4.33 12.14 1.76
C LEU A 71 4.56 10.99 2.77
N SER A 72 4.02 9.83 2.44
CA SER A 72 4.25 8.55 3.12
C SER A 72 4.47 7.45 2.09
N CYS A 73 5.23 6.44 2.46
CA CYS A 73 5.56 5.32 1.60
C CYS A 73 4.44 4.27 1.61
N MET A 74 3.47 4.38 0.69
CA MET A 74 2.33 3.47 0.60
C MET A 74 2.43 2.62 -0.68
N PHE A 75 2.13 1.33 -0.59
CA PHE A 75 2.16 0.39 -1.70
C PHE A 75 3.51 0.39 -2.46
N GLY A 76 4.60 0.65 -1.73
CA GLY A 76 5.97 0.71 -2.27
C GLY A 76 6.33 2.02 -3.00
N LYS A 77 5.48 3.05 -2.97
CA LYS A 77 5.75 4.36 -3.59
C LYS A 77 5.42 5.51 -2.64
N CYS A 78 6.02 6.67 -2.85
CA CYS A 78 5.67 7.85 -2.07
C CYS A 78 4.32 8.39 -2.54
N HIS A 79 3.35 8.44 -1.64
CA HIS A 79 2.02 8.99 -1.88
C HIS A 79 1.77 10.14 -0.91
N ARG A 80 0.82 11.02 -1.27
CA ARG A 80 0.31 12.04 -0.33
C ARG A 80 -0.24 11.36 0.91
N ARG A 81 0.08 11.93 2.08
CA ARG A 81 -0.50 11.47 3.34
C ARG A 81 -1.99 11.72 3.32
N ILE A 82 -2.75 10.65 3.50
CA ILE A 82 -4.20 10.72 3.69
C ILE A 82 -4.43 10.97 5.19
N PRO A 83 -5.23 12.00 5.56
CA PRO A 83 -5.56 12.27 6.96
C PRO A 83 -6.18 11.05 7.65
N GLU A 84 -5.88 10.87 8.94
CA GLU A 84 -6.45 9.78 9.74
C GLU A 84 -7.98 9.79 9.69
N GLY A 85 -8.59 8.61 9.79
CA GLY A 85 -10.04 8.45 9.67
C GLY A 85 -10.58 8.42 8.23
N GLN A 86 -9.84 8.89 7.22
CA GLN A 86 -10.32 8.95 5.84
C GLN A 86 -10.04 7.65 5.07
N GLN A 87 -10.79 7.41 4.00
CA GLN A 87 -10.57 6.27 3.12
C GLN A 87 -9.15 6.28 2.54
N GLY A 88 -8.44 5.17 2.68
CA GLY A 88 -7.04 5.00 2.27
C GLY A 88 -6.01 5.42 3.34
N ALA A 89 -6.43 6.06 4.43
CA ALA A 89 -5.55 6.37 5.55
C ALA A 89 -5.05 5.09 6.22
N ARG A 90 -3.82 5.10 6.76
CA ARG A 90 -3.32 3.95 7.51
C ARG A 90 -4.07 3.79 8.83
N CYS A 91 -4.34 2.55 9.20
CA CYS A 91 -5.04 2.19 10.41
C CYS A 91 -4.39 0.98 11.08
N LYS A 92 -4.71 0.77 12.36
CA LYS A 92 -4.37 -0.44 13.10
C LYS A 92 -5.62 -1.22 13.49
N VAL A 93 -6.72 -0.52 13.75
CA VAL A 93 -8.01 -1.07 14.17
C VAL A 93 -9.15 -0.26 13.54
N ASP A 94 -10.34 -0.85 13.47
CA ASP A 94 -11.51 -0.23 12.82
C ASP A 94 -11.85 1.17 13.37
N ARG A 95 -11.67 1.39 14.67
CA ARG A 95 -11.91 2.70 15.32
C ARG A 95 -10.98 3.83 14.87
N ASP A 96 -9.89 3.51 14.17
CA ASP A 96 -9.00 4.53 13.58
C ASP A 96 -9.61 5.09 12.29
N CYS A 97 -10.66 4.46 11.76
CA CYS A 97 -11.39 4.84 10.56
C CYS A 97 -12.69 5.55 10.94
N GLY A 98 -13.21 6.39 10.04
CA GLY A 98 -14.51 7.02 10.22
C GLY A 98 -15.69 6.04 10.17
N GLU A 99 -16.90 6.58 10.30
CA GLU A 99 -18.15 5.82 10.24
C GLU A 99 -18.29 5.05 8.91
N SER A 100 -18.93 3.88 8.96
CA SER A 100 -19.10 2.96 7.81
C SER A 100 -17.79 2.54 7.11
N MET A 101 -16.66 2.55 7.82
CA MET A 101 -15.38 2.00 7.35
C MET A 101 -14.88 0.84 8.22
N CYS A 102 -13.86 0.15 7.73
CA CYS A 102 -13.10 -0.84 8.48
C CYS A 102 -11.61 -0.71 8.19
N CYS A 103 -10.78 -1.24 9.08
CA CYS A 103 -9.35 -1.35 8.88
C CYS A 103 -9.01 -2.69 8.21
N ALA A 104 -8.60 -2.65 6.94
CA ALA A 104 -8.33 -3.86 6.16
C ALA A 104 -7.11 -3.70 5.25
N ARG A 105 -6.48 -4.82 4.89
CA ARG A 105 -5.32 -4.80 4.00
C ARG A 105 -5.70 -4.48 2.56
N HIS A 106 -4.92 -3.59 1.96
CA HIS A 106 -4.90 -3.33 0.53
C HIS A 106 -3.46 -3.40 0.06
N HIS A 107 -3.16 -4.27 -0.90
CA HIS A 107 -1.78 -4.50 -1.38
C HIS A 107 -0.75 -4.70 -0.25
N GLY A 108 -1.17 -5.36 0.84
CA GLY A 108 -0.33 -5.67 2.01
C GLY A 108 -0.26 -4.58 3.08
N GLU A 109 -0.76 -3.37 2.84
CA GLU A 109 -0.82 -2.30 3.86
C GLU A 109 -2.20 -2.22 4.51
N GLN A 110 -2.24 -1.98 5.82
CA GLN A 110 -3.49 -1.76 6.56
C GLN A 110 -3.99 -0.33 6.34
N VAL A 111 -5.16 -0.21 5.73
CA VAL A 111 -5.78 1.07 5.40
C VAL A 111 -7.27 1.07 5.69
N CYS A 112 -7.83 2.25 5.94
CA CYS A 112 -9.25 2.45 6.06
C CYS A 112 -9.92 2.21 4.71
N LYS A 113 -10.88 1.28 4.67
CA LYS A 113 -11.68 0.97 3.50
C LYS A 113 -13.14 1.10 3.87
N ARG A 114 -13.99 1.46 2.90
CA ARG A 114 -15.45 1.48 3.12
C ARG A 114 -15.98 0.08 3.38
N ARG A 115 -16.98 -0.02 4.25
CA ARG A 115 -17.82 -1.22 4.38
C ARG A 115 -18.62 -1.46 3.10
N LEU A 116 -19.02 -2.71 2.90
CA LEU A 116 -19.69 -3.13 1.67
C LEU A 116 -21.18 -2.80 1.73
N LEU A 117 -21.67 -2.13 0.69
CA LEU A 117 -23.07 -1.76 0.51
C LEU A 117 -23.89 -2.95 -0.01
N VAL A 118 -25.22 -2.79 0.00
CA VAL A 118 -26.16 -3.79 -0.52
C VAL A 118 -25.80 -4.18 -1.96
N GLY A 119 -25.77 -5.49 -2.23
CA GLY A 119 -25.47 -6.05 -3.54
C GLY A 119 -23.97 -6.16 -3.86
N GLU A 120 -23.09 -5.55 -3.07
CA GLU A 120 -21.64 -5.68 -3.29
C GLU A 120 -21.14 -7.07 -2.88
N SER A 121 -20.14 -7.55 -3.62
CA SER A 121 -19.54 -8.87 -3.37
C SER A 121 -18.82 -8.89 -2.03
N CYS A 122 -19.22 -9.81 -1.18
CA CYS A 122 -18.63 -10.04 0.14
C CYS A 122 -17.87 -11.36 0.22
N PHE A 123 -17.52 -11.95 -0.94
CA PHE A 123 -16.78 -13.20 -1.01
C PHE A 123 -15.36 -13.05 -0.45
N VAL A 124 -15.05 -13.86 0.56
CA VAL A 124 -13.72 -13.97 1.16
C VAL A 124 -13.13 -15.32 0.77
N PRO A 125 -11.96 -15.39 0.12
CA PRO A 125 -11.28 -16.66 -0.13
C PRO A 125 -10.96 -17.39 1.18
N ASP A 126 -10.98 -18.73 1.15
CA ASP A 126 -10.69 -19.56 2.34
C ASP A 126 -9.32 -19.26 2.99
N GLY A 127 -8.40 -18.67 2.24
CA GLY A 127 -7.15 -18.15 2.77
C GLY A 127 -6.07 -17.93 1.71
N GLY A 128 -4.82 -18.13 2.12
CA GLY A 128 -3.65 -17.97 1.26
C GLY A 128 -3.25 -16.51 1.02
N LEU A 129 -2.28 -16.32 0.13
CA LEU A 129 -1.69 -15.01 -0.13
C LEU A 129 -2.71 -13.98 -0.66
N ALA A 130 -3.73 -14.46 -1.40
CA ALA A 130 -4.80 -13.62 -1.91
C ALA A 130 -5.58 -12.93 -0.78
N PHE A 131 -5.92 -13.68 0.28
CA PHE A 131 -6.58 -13.13 1.47
C PHE A 131 -5.64 -12.26 2.31
N SER A 132 -4.37 -12.66 2.46
CA SER A 132 -3.41 -11.94 3.30
C SER A 132 -2.95 -10.60 2.73
N ILE A 133 -2.99 -10.40 1.41
CA ILE A 133 -2.60 -9.14 0.76
C ILE A 133 -3.79 -8.19 0.59
N ASN A 134 -4.96 -8.73 0.25
CA ASN A 134 -6.15 -7.95 -0.07
C ASN A 134 -7.34 -8.47 0.73
N GLN A 135 -7.67 -7.76 1.79
CA GLN A 135 -8.83 -8.05 2.63
C GLN A 135 -9.97 -7.12 2.24
N ILE A 136 -11.20 -7.63 2.22
CA ILE A 136 -12.40 -6.81 2.04
C ILE A 136 -12.95 -6.40 3.41
N CYS A 137 -13.67 -5.30 3.46
CA CYS A 137 -14.42 -4.97 4.66
C CYS A 137 -15.65 -5.87 4.81
N PRO A 138 -16.17 -6.02 6.03
CA PRO A 138 -17.49 -6.59 6.22
C PRO A 138 -18.57 -5.74 5.51
N CYS A 139 -19.75 -6.32 5.37
CA CYS A 139 -20.93 -5.56 5.00
C CYS A 139 -21.18 -4.41 6.00
N ASP A 140 -21.84 -3.38 5.50
CA ASP A 140 -22.23 -2.25 6.33
C ASP A 140 -23.21 -2.65 7.43
N GLU A 141 -23.41 -1.78 8.42
CA GLU A 141 -24.25 -2.10 9.58
C GLU A 141 -25.65 -2.58 9.16
N GLY A 142 -26.12 -3.66 9.80
CA GLY A 142 -27.40 -4.29 9.50
C GLY A 142 -27.42 -5.19 8.26
N LEU A 143 -26.34 -5.29 7.48
CA LEU A 143 -26.26 -6.17 6.32
C LEU A 143 -25.55 -7.49 6.64
N LEU A 144 -25.97 -8.56 5.95
CA LEU A 144 -25.39 -9.89 6.07
C LEU A 144 -24.87 -10.38 4.72
N CYS A 145 -23.68 -10.97 4.73
CA CYS A 145 -23.11 -11.61 3.55
C CYS A 145 -23.81 -12.96 3.28
N ARG A 146 -24.52 -13.08 2.15
CA ARG A 146 -25.29 -14.28 1.80
C ARG A 146 -25.02 -14.72 0.37
N GLY A 147 -24.90 -16.03 0.16
CA GLY A 147 -24.79 -16.63 -1.17
C GLY A 147 -26.15 -16.64 -1.89
N ALA A 148 -26.17 -16.34 -3.19
CA ALA A 148 -27.38 -16.53 -3.98
C ALA A 148 -27.77 -18.01 -4.04
N THR A 149 -28.93 -18.36 -3.50
CA THR A 149 -29.58 -19.66 -3.68
C THR A 149 -30.21 -19.71 -5.08
N LYS A 150 -29.43 -19.97 -6.13
CA LYS A 150 -30.05 -20.30 -7.42
C LYS A 150 -30.63 -21.72 -7.34
N PRO A 151 -31.94 -21.93 -7.57
CA PRO A 151 -32.43 -23.27 -7.84
C PRO A 151 -31.77 -23.76 -9.13
N HIS A 152 -31.29 -25.00 -9.14
CA HIS A 152 -30.73 -25.65 -10.33
C HIS A 152 -31.75 -25.61 -11.48
N LYS A 153 -31.65 -24.63 -12.39
CA LYS A 153 -32.23 -24.71 -13.73
C LYS A 153 -31.13 -24.64 -14.78
N ARG A 154 -30.87 -25.85 -15.26
CA ARG A 154 -30.20 -26.30 -16.47
C ARG A 154 -30.16 -25.25 -17.61
N GLU A 155 -29.03 -24.60 -17.80
CA GLU A 155 -28.48 -24.31 -19.12
C GLU A 155 -26.95 -24.21 -19.02
N ARG A 156 -26.25 -24.90 -19.93
CA ARG A 156 -24.79 -25.02 -19.97
C ARG A 156 -24.18 -23.73 -20.51
N GLU A 157 -24.15 -22.70 -19.68
CA GLU A 157 -23.13 -21.67 -19.83
C GLU A 157 -21.91 -22.16 -19.05
N PHE A 158 -20.71 -22.04 -19.61
CA PHE A 158 -19.45 -22.38 -18.94
C PHE A 158 -19.21 -21.41 -17.77
N ILE A 159 -20.01 -21.53 -16.71
CA ILE A 159 -19.78 -20.87 -15.44
C ILE A 159 -18.59 -21.58 -14.82
N HIS A 160 -17.48 -20.86 -14.63
CA HIS A 160 -16.37 -21.38 -13.84
C HIS A 160 -16.90 -21.90 -12.48
N PRO A 161 -16.62 -23.16 -12.12
CA PRO A 161 -17.12 -23.76 -10.89
C PRO A 161 -16.47 -23.05 -9.70
N GLY A 162 -17.19 -22.08 -9.12
CA GLY A 162 -16.67 -21.26 -8.02
C GLY A 162 -17.46 -19.98 -7.77
N THR A 163 -18.23 -19.49 -8.75
CA THR A 163 -18.96 -18.22 -8.61
C THR A 163 -20.29 -18.40 -7.87
N THR A 164 -20.24 -18.75 -6.59
CA THR A 164 -21.35 -18.41 -5.69
C THR A 164 -21.32 -16.89 -5.53
N SER A 165 -22.35 -16.19 -6.02
CA SER A 165 -22.42 -14.72 -5.86
C SER A 165 -22.81 -14.41 -4.42
N TRP A 166 -21.82 -14.32 -3.53
CA TRP A 166 -21.99 -13.85 -2.16
C TRP A 166 -22.08 -12.34 -2.16
N THR A 167 -23.22 -11.80 -1.71
CA THR A 167 -23.46 -10.36 -1.67
C THR A 167 -23.99 -9.91 -0.32
N CYS A 168 -23.77 -8.64 0.01
CA CYS A 168 -24.38 -8.03 1.18
C CYS A 168 -25.87 -7.81 0.96
N GLN A 169 -26.69 -8.35 1.85
CA GLN A 169 -28.15 -8.35 1.75
C GLN A 169 -28.76 -7.92 3.09
N ALA A 170 -29.94 -7.30 3.02
CA ALA A 170 -30.72 -7.02 4.23
C ALA A 170 -31.09 -8.34 4.94
N PRO A 171 -31.28 -8.33 6.27
CA PRO A 171 -31.75 -9.49 7.00
C PRO A 171 -33.14 -9.86 6.47
N SER A 172 -33.34 -11.11 6.09
CA SER A 172 -34.69 -11.64 5.83
C SER A 172 -35.46 -11.64 7.15
N SER A 173 -36.58 -10.91 7.19
CA SER A 173 -37.59 -10.94 8.26
C SER A 173 -38.16 -12.33 8.48
#